data_AF-A0A093ZY03-F1
#
_entry.id   AF-A0A093ZY03-F1
#
_cell.length_a   1.000
_cell.length_b   1.000
_cell.length_c   1.000
_cell.angle_alpha   90.00
_cell.angle_beta   90.00
_cell.angle_gamma   90.00
#
_symmetry.space_group_name_H-M   'P 1'
#
loop_
_entity.id
_entity.type
_entity.pdbx_description
1 polymer ?
#
loop_
_entity_poly.entity_id
_entity_poly.type
_entity_poly.pdbx_seq_one_letter_code
_entity_poly.pdbx_strand_id
1 'polypeptide(L)'
;MRVAPYHDPRLLVHFIFLSASEETLLQRVAGRKDHYMGPEMVRSQFESLEVPAAEGDAVIIDVSVGKEEVERRALEVVREGMGGERARLS
;
A
#
# COMPACT_ATOMS: atom_id res chain seq x y z
N MET A 1 -7.15 -1.26 -14.45
CA MET A 1 -6.14 -1.34 -15.54
C MET A 1 -4.95 -0.44 -15.18
N ARG A 2 -3.76 -1.01 -14.97
CA ARG A 2 -2.55 -0.24 -14.58
C ARG A 2 -1.86 0.31 -15.85
N VAL A 3 -1.71 1.64 -15.93
CA VAL A 3 -1.32 2.35 -17.17
C VAL A 3 0.19 2.67 -17.23
N ALA A 4 0.94 2.48 -16.13
CA ALA A 4 2.31 2.96 -16.01
C ALA A 4 3.36 2.35 -16.97
N PRO A 5 3.33 1.05 -17.36
CA PRO A 5 4.42 0.50 -18.14
C PRO A 5 4.32 0.77 -19.65
N TYR A 6 3.29 1.48 -20.14
CA TYR A 6 3.06 1.63 -21.59
C TYR A 6 4.12 2.46 -22.32
N HIS A 7 4.92 3.28 -21.64
CA HIS A 7 5.78 4.28 -22.29
C HIS A 7 7.30 4.07 -22.17
N ASP A 8 7.78 3.24 -21.25
CA ASP A 8 9.20 2.86 -21.19
C ASP A 8 9.38 1.51 -20.48
N PRO A 9 9.86 0.45 -21.15
CA PRO A 9 10.06 -0.87 -20.54
C PRO A 9 11.19 -0.90 -19.49
N ARG A 10 11.94 0.20 -19.34
CA ARG A 10 12.95 0.37 -18.28
C ARG A 10 12.36 0.99 -17.02
N LEU A 11 11.13 1.50 -17.07
CA LEU A 11 10.46 2.09 -15.92
C LEU A 11 9.72 0.99 -15.15
N LEU A 12 10.19 0.72 -13.94
CA LEU A 12 9.54 -0.20 -13.02
C LEU A 12 8.78 0.59 -11.96
N VAL A 13 7.52 0.24 -11.77
CA VAL A 13 6.65 0.82 -10.74
C VAL A 13 6.27 -0.29 -9.77
N HIS A 14 6.60 -0.09 -8.50
CA HIS A 14 6.19 -0.99 -7.43
C HIS A 14 5.12 -0.32 -6.58
N PHE A 15 4.08 -1.08 -6.23
CA PHE A 15 2.99 -0.64 -5.38
C PHE A 15 3.14 -1.25 -3.99
N ILE A 16 3.00 -0.41 -2.96
CA ILE A 16 2.92 -0.85 -1.57
C ILE A 16 1.48 -0.63 -1.11
N PHE A 17 0.75 -1.73 -0.92
CA PHE A 17 -0.63 -1.72 -0.48
C PHE A 17 -0.70 -1.88 1.03
N LEU A 18 -1.12 -0.83 1.73
CA LEU A 18 -1.27 -0.83 3.18
C LEU A 18 -2.65 -1.37 3.56
N SER A 19 -2.69 -2.61 4.03
CA SER A 19 -3.92 -3.32 4.39
C SER A 19 -4.22 -3.21 5.87
N ALA A 20 -5.47 -2.93 6.21
CA ALA A 20 -5.99 -3.03 7.58
C ALA A 20 -7.49 -3.35 7.51
N SER A 21 -8.06 -3.88 8.60
CA SER A 21 -9.50 -4.08 8.68
C SER A 21 -10.26 -2.75 8.67
N GLU A 22 -11.50 -2.77 8.17
CA GLU A 22 -12.41 -1.61 8.22
C GLU A 22 -12.53 -1.06 9.64
N GLU A 23 -12.70 -1.95 10.63
CA GLU A 23 -12.75 -1.60 12.05
C GLU A 23 -11.50 -0.83 12.50
N THR A 24 -10.30 -1.30 12.14
CA THR A 24 -9.04 -0.64 12.50
C THR A 24 -8.94 0.76 11.89
N LEU A 25 -9.40 0.92 10.65
CA LEU A 25 -9.36 2.20 9.96
C LEU A 25 -10.40 3.18 10.52
N LEU A 26 -11.60 2.71 10.85
CA LEU A 26 -12.62 3.51 11.53
C LEU A 26 -12.12 4.03 12.89
N GLN A 27 -11.51 3.17 13.70
CA GLN A 27 -10.92 3.58 14.99
C GLN A 27 -9.85 4.65 14.81
N ARG A 28 -8.96 4.49 13.82
CA ARG A 28 -7.88 5.47 13.53
C ARG A 28 -8.41 6.80 13.03
N VAL A 29 -9.45 6.79 12.20
CA VAL A 29 -10.08 8.01 11.68
C VAL A 29 -10.83 8.74 12.80
N ALA A 30 -11.59 8.02 13.64
CA ALA A 30 -12.28 8.59 14.79
C ALA A 30 -11.33 9.23 15.82
N GLY A 31 -10.10 8.72 15.93
CA GLY A 31 -9.06 9.28 16.81
C GLY A 31 -8.44 10.60 16.32
N ARG A 32 -8.72 11.07 15.10
CA ARG A 32 -8.18 12.31 14.55
C ARG A 32 -9.07 13.50 14.93
N LYS A 33 -8.51 14.48 15.64
CA LYS A 33 -9.26 15.65 16.11
C LYS A 33 -9.54 16.72 15.04
N ASP A 34 -8.85 16.69 13.89
CA ASP A 34 -8.85 17.80 12.92
C ASP A 34 -9.27 17.44 11.48
N HIS A 35 -9.75 16.21 11.21
CA HIS A 35 -10.20 15.84 9.86
C HIS A 35 -11.55 15.09 9.88
N TYR A 36 -12.55 15.71 9.25
CA TYR A 36 -13.91 15.21 9.09
C TYR A 36 -14.01 14.14 7.99
N MET A 37 -13.16 13.09 8.07
CA MET A 37 -13.38 11.88 7.28
C MET A 37 -14.44 11.07 8.02
N GLY A 38 -15.70 11.19 7.58
CA GLY A 38 -16.80 10.46 8.20
C GLY A 38 -16.67 8.94 8.01
N PRO A 39 -17.24 8.13 8.90
CA PRO A 39 -17.25 6.66 8.79
C PRO A 39 -17.83 6.17 7.44
N GLU A 40 -18.81 6.88 6.90
CA GLU A 40 -19.40 6.64 5.57
C GLU A 40 -18.36 6.66 4.43
N MET A 41 -17.33 7.50 4.54
CA MET A 41 -16.29 7.60 3.52
C MET A 41 -15.35 6.39 3.57
N VAL A 42 -15.00 5.91 4.77
CA VAL A 42 -14.19 4.68 4.93
C VAL A 42 -14.93 3.50 4.30
N ARG A 43 -16.23 3.39 4.55
CA ARG A 43 -17.06 2.35 3.95
C ARG A 43 -17.09 2.41 2.42
N SER A 44 -17.30 3.60 1.83
CA SER A 44 -17.30 3.76 0.37
C SER A 44 -15.95 3.40 -0.30
N GLN A 45 -14.85 3.68 0.39
CA GLN A 45 -13.50 3.30 -0.05
C GLN A 45 -13.34 1.78 -0.05
N PHE A 46 -13.84 1.09 0.99
CA PHE A 46 -13.85 -0.38 1.07
C PHE A 46 -14.74 -1.03 0.02
N GLU A 47 -15.93 -0.48 -0.23
CA GLU A 47 -16.86 -1.01 -1.25
C GLU A 47 -16.27 -0.91 -2.66
N SER A 48 -15.44 0.11 -2.92
CA SER A 48 -14.74 0.30 -4.20
C SER A 48 -13.35 -0.36 -4.24
N LEU A 49 -12.92 -0.99 -3.14
CA LEU A 49 -11.56 -1.48 -2.99
C LEU A 49 -11.35 -2.78 -3.75
N GLU A 50 -10.54 -2.73 -4.81
CA GLU A 50 -9.98 -3.92 -5.44
C GLU A 50 -8.62 -4.22 -4.80
N VAL A 51 -8.57 -5.20 -3.91
CA VAL A 51 -7.30 -5.67 -3.33
C VAL A 51 -6.42 -6.17 -4.48
N PRO A 52 -5.15 -5.73 -4.58
CA PRO A 52 -4.24 -6.23 -5.58
C PRO A 52 -4.23 -7.76 -5.55
N ALA A 53 -4.61 -8.40 -6.65
CA ALA A 53 -4.32 -9.81 -6.85
C ALA A 53 -2.80 -9.99 -6.85
N ALA A 54 -2.30 -11.23 -6.83
CA ALA A 54 -0.86 -11.55 -6.82
C ALA A 54 -0.11 -11.11 -8.11
N GLU A 55 -0.19 -9.84 -8.44
CA GLU A 55 0.53 -9.12 -9.47
C GLU A 55 1.93 -8.85 -8.91
N GLY A 56 2.97 -9.26 -9.63
CA GLY A 56 4.35 -9.30 -9.12
C GLY A 56 4.99 -7.95 -8.78
N ASP A 57 4.28 -6.85 -9.06
CA ASP A 57 4.67 -5.46 -8.80
C ASP A 57 4.00 -4.86 -7.55
N ALA A 58 3.06 -5.57 -6.90
CA ALA A 58 2.37 -5.11 -5.70
C ALA A 58 2.75 -5.94 -4.46
N VAL A 59 3.07 -5.25 -3.36
CA VAL A 59 3.36 -5.87 -2.06
C VAL A 59 2.34 -5.40 -1.05
N ILE A 60 1.73 -6.35 -0.34
CA ILE A 60 0.73 -6.08 0.71
C ILE A 60 1.44 -6.04 2.07
N ILE A 61 1.22 -4.96 2.81
CA ILE A 61 1.71 -4.79 4.18
C ILE A 61 0.51 -4.65 5.10
N ASP A 62 0.36 -5.56 6.08
CA ASP A 62 -0.59 -5.37 7.16
C ASP A 62 -0.12 -4.22 8.08
N VAL A 63 -0.95 -3.19 8.16
CA VAL A 63 -0.72 -1.99 8.95
C VAL A 63 -1.55 -1.95 10.23
N SER A 64 -2.10 -3.08 10.67
CA SER A 64 -2.78 -3.19 11.97
C SER A 64 -1.84 -3.03 13.17
N VAL A 65 -0.53 -3.01 12.91
CA VAL A 65 0.55 -2.77 13.88
C VAL A 65 0.83 -1.28 14.12
N GLY A 66 1.75 -0.98 15.04
CA GLY A 66 2.21 0.38 15.34
C GLY A 66 2.95 1.04 14.16
N LYS A 67 2.95 2.37 14.13
CA LYS A 67 3.50 3.17 13.02
C LYS A 67 4.96 2.82 12.71
N GLU A 68 5.79 2.68 13.73
CA GLU A 68 7.22 2.39 13.60
C GLU A 68 7.46 1.04 12.90
N GLU A 69 6.62 0.04 13.21
CA GLU A 69 6.70 -1.28 12.59
C GLU A 69 6.22 -1.25 11.13
N VAL A 70 5.18 -0.45 10.83
CA VAL A 70 4.75 -0.22 9.44
C VAL A 70 5.87 0.41 8.63
N GLU A 71 6.54 1.44 9.16
CA GLU A 71 7.65 2.12 8.51
C GLU A 71 8.81 1.16 8.26
N ARG A 72 9.17 0.33 9.24
CA ARG A 72 10.22 -0.69 9.09
C ARG A 72 9.89 -1.67 7.96
N ARG A 73 8.68 -2.23 7.94
CA ARG A 73 8.23 -3.17 6.90
C ARG A 73 8.22 -2.53 5.51
N ALA A 74 7.72 -1.30 5.40
CA ALA A 74 7.70 -0.58 4.12
C ALA A 74 9.12 -0.34 3.59
N LEU A 75 10.07 0.03 4.46
CA LEU A 75 11.46 0.23 4.07
C LEU A 75 12.14 -1.07 3.63
N GLU A 76 11.83 -2.20 4.27
CA GLU A 76 12.33 -3.52 3.86
C GLU A 76 11.86 -3.88 2.45
N VAL A 77 10.57 -3.71 2.18
CA VAL A 77 9.99 -3.95 0.85
C VAL A 77 10.65 -3.08 -0.23
N VAL A 78 10.87 -1.79 0.05
CA VAL A 78 11.56 -0.89 -0.89
C VAL A 78 12.99 -1.35 -1.15
N ARG A 79 13.74 -1.73 -0.10
CA ARG A 79 15.12 -2.20 -0.24
C ARG A 79 15.21 -3.49 -1.04
N GLU A 80 14.30 -4.43 -0.80
CA GLU A 80 14.23 -5.69 -1.55
C GLU A 80 13.89 -5.47 -3.02
N GLY A 81 12.91 -4.60 -3.31
CA GLY A 81 12.56 -4.23 -4.69
C GLY A 81 13.74 -3.58 -5.43
N MET A 82 14.43 -2.63 -4.79
CA MET A 82 15.61 -1.97 -5.37
C MET A 82 16.83 -2.91 -5.50
N GLY A 83 17.03 -3.82 -4.56
CA GLY A 83 18.15 -4.76 -4.53
C GLY A 83 17.99 -5.91 -5.51
N GLY A 84 16.78 -6.48 -5.58
CA GLY A 84 16.44 -7.54 -6.54
C GLY A 84 16.47 -7.08 -7.99
N GLU A 85 16.24 -5.79 -8.25
CA GLU A 85 16.38 -5.20 -9.58
C GLU A 85 17.84 -4.98 -9.98
N ARG A 86 18.67 -4.49 -9.05
CA ARG A 86 20.11 -4.34 -9.29
C ARG A 86 20.81 -5.66 -9.64
N ALA A 87 20.36 -6.78 -9.07
CA ALA A 87 20.88 -8.11 -9.37
C ALA A 87 20.38 -8.71 -10.69
N ARG A 88 19.26 -8.21 -11.25
CA ARG A 88 18.72 -8.64 -12.55
C ARG A 88 19.33 -7.89 -13.74
N LEU A 89 19.88 -6.70 -13.50
CA LEU A 89 20.53 -5.85 -14.51
C LEU A 89 22.05 -6.05 -14.59
N SER A 90 22.62 -6.89 -13.73
CA SER A 90 24.04 -7.27 -13.70
C SER A 90 24.28 -8.64 -14.33
#